data_AF-A0A942GHH9-F1
#
_entry.id   AF-A0A942GHH9-F1
#
_cell.length_a   1.000
_cell.length_b   1.000
_cell.length_c   1.000
_cell.angle_alpha   90.00
_cell.angle_beta   90.00
_cell.angle_gamma   90.00
#
_symmetry.space_group_name_H-M   'P 1'
#
loop_
_entity.id
_entity.type
_entity.pdbx_description
1 polymer ?
#
loop_
_entity_poly.entity_id
_entity_poly.type
_entity_poly.pdbx_seq_one_letter_code
_entity_poly.pdbx_strand_id
1 'polypeptide(L)'
;MRLTICGGGTGGHVYPALALARFALQQDKEAQILFVGTERGLESRIVPAAGFRLSTITARGYQRGLRQAGPVAKALFAGFAQAREILRDFNPDLVLGMGGYVSAPVVMAAVFDRRPAVIHEQNAIPGLANRILAPLVSRVCISFEQSGRLFSRLSHV
;
A
#
# COMPACT_ATOMS: atom_id res chain seq x y z
N MET A 1 -13.49 -8.51 -9.95
CA MET A 1 -12.92 -7.16 -9.67
C MET A 1 -11.41 -7.16 -9.91
N ARG A 2 -10.77 -6.01 -10.10
CA ARG A 2 -9.31 -5.84 -10.18
C ARG A 2 -8.82 -5.06 -8.95
N LEU A 3 -8.08 -5.74 -8.08
CA LEU A 3 -7.59 -5.17 -6.82
C LEU A 3 -6.07 -5.05 -6.85
N THR A 4 -5.57 -3.84 -6.62
CA THR A 4 -4.14 -3.64 -6.35
C THR A 4 -3.91 -3.51 -4.85
N ILE A 5 -3.00 -4.31 -4.31
CA ILE A 5 -2.61 -4.27 -2.90
C ILE A 5 -1.15 -3.86 -2.79
N CYS A 6 -0.85 -2.82 -2.03
CA CYS A 6 0.51 -2.37 -1.78
C CYS A 6 0.83 -2.37 -0.30
N GLY A 7 1.98 -2.92 0.05
CA GLY A 7 2.44 -3.04 1.43
C GLY A 7 3.70 -3.86 1.45
N GLY A 8 4.69 -3.42 2.21
CA GLY A 8 6.02 -4.01 2.09
C GLY A 8 7.01 -3.56 3.15
N GLY A 9 8.15 -4.24 3.18
CA GLY A 9 9.23 -4.02 4.14
C GLY A 9 9.20 -4.95 5.35
N THR A 10 8.03 -5.31 5.88
CA THR A 10 7.90 -6.22 7.03
C THR A 10 6.75 -7.21 6.87
N GLY A 11 6.80 -8.32 7.61
CA GLY A 11 5.70 -9.30 7.65
C GLY A 11 4.38 -8.71 8.14
N GLY A 12 4.43 -7.70 9.02
CA GLY A 12 3.23 -7.04 9.57
C GLY A 12 2.36 -6.35 8.52
N HIS A 13 2.91 -5.98 7.36
CA HIS A 13 2.13 -5.47 6.23
C HIS A 13 1.82 -6.56 5.21
N VAL A 14 2.78 -7.45 4.93
CA VAL A 14 2.69 -8.45 3.86
C VAL A 14 1.69 -9.57 4.18
N TYR A 15 1.70 -10.11 5.40
CA TYR A 15 0.79 -11.22 5.75
C TYR A 15 -0.69 -10.79 5.78
N PRO A 16 -1.06 -9.65 6.38
CA PRO A 16 -2.43 -9.15 6.29
C PRO A 16 -2.85 -8.86 4.85
N ALA A 17 -1.94 -8.36 4.00
CA ALA A 17 -2.20 -8.15 2.58
C ALA A 17 -2.54 -9.46 1.85
N LEU A 18 -1.79 -10.55 2.13
CA LEU A 18 -2.07 -11.87 1.59
C LEU A 18 -3.39 -12.46 2.10
N ALA A 19 -3.67 -12.29 3.40
CA ALA A 19 -4.94 -12.75 3.98
C ALA A 19 -6.12 -12.09 3.28
N LEU A 20 -6.04 -10.79 3.03
CA LEU A 20 -7.09 -10.06 2.32
C LEU A 20 -7.19 -10.47 0.85
N ALA A 21 -6.06 -10.67 0.15
CA ALA A 21 -6.07 -11.14 -1.23
C ALA A 21 -6.79 -12.49 -1.38
N ARG A 22 -6.53 -13.42 -0.45
CA ARG A 22 -7.21 -14.72 -0.40
C ARG A 22 -8.70 -14.56 -0.10
N PHE A 23 -9.04 -13.69 0.84
CA PHE A 23 -10.44 -13.40 1.13
C PHE A 23 -11.17 -12.80 -0.08
N ALA A 24 -10.55 -11.87 -0.80
CA ALA A 24 -11.12 -11.30 -2.02
C ALA A 24 -11.41 -12.37 -3.08
N LEU A 25 -10.49 -13.32 -3.27
CA LEU A 25 -10.70 -14.47 -4.17
C LEU A 25 -11.79 -15.44 -3.70
N GLN A 26 -12.04 -15.55 -2.39
CA GLN A 26 -13.15 -16.34 -1.86
C GLN A 26 -14.50 -15.67 -2.14
N GLN A 27 -14.56 -14.34 -2.09
CA GLN A 27 -15.77 -13.58 -2.39
C GLN A 27 -16.04 -13.47 -3.90
N ASP A 28 -14.98 -13.36 -4.71
CA ASP A 28 -15.04 -13.25 -6.16
C ASP A 28 -13.90 -14.07 -6.78
N LYS A 29 -14.24 -15.25 -7.31
CA LYS A 29 -13.26 -16.19 -7.89
C LYS A 29 -12.57 -15.65 -9.14
N GLU A 30 -13.20 -14.69 -9.82
CA GLU A 30 -12.67 -14.05 -11.02
C GLU A 30 -11.89 -12.77 -10.68
N ALA A 31 -11.71 -12.47 -9.39
CA ALA A 31 -10.95 -11.31 -8.97
C ALA A 31 -9.48 -11.42 -9.42
N GLN A 32 -8.98 -10.36 -10.03
CA GLN A 32 -7.57 -10.24 -10.39
C GLN A 32 -6.86 -9.43 -9.32
N ILE A 33 -5.85 -10.04 -8.70
CA ILE A 33 -5.09 -9.40 -7.63
C ILE A 33 -3.67 -9.10 -8.12
N LEU A 34 -3.26 -7.83 -8.00
CA LEU A 34 -1.88 -7.42 -8.23
C LEU A 34 -1.28 -6.85 -6.95
N PHE A 35 -0.15 -7.40 -6.53
CA PHE A 35 0.64 -6.80 -5.48
C PHE A 35 1.64 -5.80 -6.06
N VAL A 36 1.84 -4.68 -5.35
CA VAL A 36 2.92 -3.73 -5.64
C VAL A 36 3.83 -3.60 -4.42
N GLY A 37 5.10 -3.91 -4.64
CA GLY A 37 6.13 -4.02 -3.61
C GLY A 37 7.47 -3.47 -4.05
N THR A 38 8.53 -3.90 -3.38
CA THR A 38 9.91 -3.63 -3.76
C THR A 38 10.66 -4.92 -4.06
N GLU A 39 11.74 -4.82 -4.82
CA GLU A 39 12.59 -5.99 -5.14
C GLU A 39 13.30 -6.55 -3.91
N ARG A 40 13.60 -5.69 -2.92
CA ARG A 40 14.43 -6.04 -1.76
C ARG A 40 13.63 -6.37 -0.51
N GLY A 41 12.35 -6.01 -0.46
CA GLY A 41 11.51 -6.25 0.70
C GLY A 41 11.08 -7.71 0.82
N LEU A 42 10.57 -8.08 1.99
CA LEU A 42 10.10 -9.44 2.28
C LEU A 42 9.04 -9.91 1.28
N GLU A 43 8.24 -8.97 0.76
CA GLU A 43 7.22 -9.20 -0.25
C GLU A 43 7.75 -9.85 -1.53
N SER A 44 9.01 -9.59 -1.93
CA SER A 44 9.58 -10.14 -3.18
C SER A 44 9.68 -11.65 -3.20
N ARG A 45 9.71 -12.28 -2.02
CA ARG A 45 9.71 -13.74 -1.86
C ARG A 45 8.34 -14.27 -1.49
N ILE A 46 7.69 -13.62 -0.52
CA ILE A 46 6.45 -14.12 0.08
C ILE A 46 5.26 -14.05 -0.89
N VAL A 47 5.13 -12.96 -1.64
CA VAL A 47 3.97 -12.76 -2.52
C VAL A 47 3.97 -13.76 -3.69
N PRO A 48 5.07 -13.93 -4.45
CA PRO A 48 5.12 -14.95 -5.50
C PRO A 48 4.97 -16.37 -4.96
N ALA A 49 5.59 -16.69 -3.81
CA ALA A 49 5.45 -18.00 -3.18
C ALA A 49 4.00 -18.31 -2.74
N ALA A 50 3.20 -17.29 -2.47
CA ALA A 50 1.77 -17.42 -2.18
C ALA A 50 0.89 -17.51 -3.44
N GLY A 51 1.48 -17.50 -4.64
CA GLY A 51 0.78 -17.63 -5.92
C GLY A 51 0.25 -16.31 -6.50
N PHE A 52 0.66 -15.16 -5.96
CA PHE A 52 0.19 -13.85 -6.43
C PHE A 52 1.22 -13.15 -7.30
N ARG A 53 0.73 -12.38 -8.28
CA ARG A 53 1.57 -11.51 -9.11
C ARG A 53 2.10 -10.36 -8.29
N LEU A 54 3.41 -10.11 -8.39
CA LEU A 54 4.09 -8.96 -7.80
C LEU A 54 4.69 -8.08 -8.90
N SER A 55 4.32 -6.80 -8.90
CA SER A 55 5.08 -5.75 -9.59
C SER A 55 5.93 -4.98 -8.58
N THR A 56 7.11 -4.53 -9.00
CA THR A 56 8.05 -3.82 -8.13
C THR A 56 8.19 -2.36 -8.55
N ILE A 57 8.37 -1.51 -7.55
CA ILE A 57 8.72 -0.10 -7.75
C ILE A 57 9.94 0.27 -6.91
N THR A 58 10.55 1.40 -7.27
CA THR A 58 11.56 2.04 -6.46
C THR A 58 10.88 2.65 -5.24
N ALA A 59 11.23 2.17 -4.04
CA ALA A 59 10.77 2.81 -2.81
C ALA A 59 11.85 2.69 -1.74
N ARG A 60 11.94 3.70 -0.87
CA ARG A 60 12.92 3.76 0.21
C ARG A 60 12.28 4.29 1.48
N GLY A 61 12.48 3.58 2.59
CA GLY A 61 12.02 4.01 3.91
C GLY A 61 12.81 5.22 4.43
N TYR A 62 12.14 6.07 5.20
CA TYR A 62 12.79 7.15 5.94
C TYR A 62 13.32 6.62 7.28
N GLN A 63 14.64 6.68 7.47
CA GLN A 63 15.28 6.40 8.76
C GLN A 63 15.67 7.72 9.42
N ARG A 64 15.18 7.96 10.64
CA ARG A 64 15.49 9.18 11.41
C ARG A 64 17.00 9.29 11.63
N GLY A 65 17.56 10.49 11.49
CA GLY A 65 18.95 10.80 11.87
C GLY A 65 20.00 10.76 10.75
N LEU A 66 19.69 10.25 9.55
CA LEU A 66 20.57 10.39 8.39
C LEU A 66 20.02 11.46 7.43
N ARG A 67 20.92 12.18 6.74
CA ARG A 67 20.61 13.14 5.65
C ARG A 67 20.02 12.45 4.40
N GLN A 68 18.98 11.63 4.56
CA GLN A 68 18.37 10.79 3.53
C GLN A 68 17.14 11.42 2.88
N ALA A 69 16.78 12.67 3.22
CA ALA A 69 15.60 13.34 2.66
C ALA A 69 15.64 13.40 1.13
N GLY A 70 16.78 13.77 0.52
CA GLY A 70 16.95 13.81 -0.94
C GLY A 70 16.77 12.44 -1.61
N PRO A 71 17.52 11.40 -1.20
CA PRO A 71 17.35 10.05 -1.74
C PRO A 71 15.94 9.46 -1.54
N VAL A 72 15.29 9.71 -0.41
CA VAL A 72 13.91 9.28 -0.15
C VAL A 72 12.94 10.00 -1.07
N ALA A 73 13.08 11.32 -1.25
CA ALA A 73 12.26 12.08 -2.20
C ALA A 73 12.45 11.59 -3.64
N LYS A 74 13.70 11.36 -4.07
CA LYS A 74 14.00 10.80 -5.41
C LYS A 74 13.35 9.44 -5.61
N ALA A 75 13.44 8.56 -4.61
CA ALA A 75 12.79 7.25 -4.66
C ALA A 75 11.25 7.39 -4.68
N LEU A 76 10.68 8.34 -3.95
CA LEU A 76 9.25 8.62 -3.95
C LEU A 76 8.75 9.06 -5.33
N PHE A 77 9.46 9.98 -5.99
CA PHE A 77 9.09 10.43 -7.34
C PHE A 77 9.23 9.31 -8.38
N ALA A 78 10.34 8.55 -8.35
CA ALA A 78 10.53 7.42 -9.24
C ALA A 78 9.46 6.34 -9.02
N GLY A 79 9.23 5.96 -7.76
CA GLY A 79 8.21 4.98 -7.38
C GLY A 79 6.80 5.43 -7.75
N PHE A 80 6.48 6.73 -7.63
CA PHE A 80 5.21 7.29 -8.05
C PHE A 80 5.00 7.16 -9.57
N ALA A 81 6.01 7.49 -10.38
CA ALA A 81 5.93 7.36 -11.84
C ALA A 81 5.73 5.89 -12.25
N GLN A 82 6.52 4.98 -11.67
CA GLN A 82 6.40 3.54 -11.90
C GLN A 82 5.04 2.99 -11.44
N ALA A 83 4.56 3.43 -10.28
CA ALA A 83 3.25 3.04 -9.78
C ALA A 83 2.13 3.51 -10.72
N ARG A 84 2.19 4.72 -11.26
CA ARG A 84 1.19 5.19 -12.24
C ARG A 84 1.15 4.34 -13.50
N GLU A 85 2.31 3.95 -14.03
CA GLU A 85 2.39 3.04 -15.17
C GLU A 85 1.73 1.68 -14.85
N ILE A 86 2.14 1.06 -13.75
CA ILE A 86 1.57 -0.21 -13.28
C ILE A 86 0.04 -0.11 -13.09
N LEU A 87 -0.45 0.97 -12.47
CA LEU A 87 -1.87 1.17 -12.21
C LEU A 87 -2.66 1.46 -13.49
N ARG A 88 -2.04 2.06 -14.52
CA ARG A 88 -2.69 2.25 -15.83
C ARG A 88 -2.82 0.93 -16.57
N ASP A 89 -1.74 0.14 -16.62
CA ASP A 89 -1.73 -1.15 -17.31
C ASP A 89 -2.65 -2.16 -16.61
N PHE A 90 -2.57 -2.21 -15.28
CA PHE A 90 -3.42 -3.08 -14.48
C PHE A 90 -4.82 -2.53 -14.26
N ASN A 91 -5.11 -1.27 -14.59
CA ASN A 91 -6.41 -0.63 -14.47
C ASN A 91 -7.29 -1.12 -13.29
N PRO A 92 -6.85 -1.00 -12.02
CA PRO A 92 -7.58 -1.55 -10.89
C PRO A 92 -8.85 -0.74 -10.59
N ASP A 93 -9.86 -1.46 -10.10
CA ASP A 93 -11.10 -0.90 -9.56
C ASP A 93 -10.86 -0.28 -8.16
N LEU A 94 -9.91 -0.85 -7.41
CA LEU A 94 -9.55 -0.41 -6.06
C LEU A 94 -8.05 -0.59 -5.81
N VAL A 95 -7.44 0.39 -5.13
CA VAL A 95 -6.08 0.31 -4.61
C VAL A 95 -6.12 0.31 -3.08
N LEU A 96 -5.48 -0.70 -2.47
CA LEU A 96 -5.40 -0.83 -1.03
C LEU A 96 -3.96 -0.68 -0.54
N GLY A 97 -3.72 0.26 0.37
CA GLY A 97 -2.45 0.43 1.06
C GLY A 97 -2.45 -0.22 2.44
N MET A 98 -1.55 -1.17 2.65
CA MET A 98 -1.38 -1.88 3.92
C MET A 98 -0.30 -1.25 4.81
N GLY A 99 0.29 -0.13 4.39
CA GLY A 99 1.36 0.55 5.11
C GLY A 99 2.76 0.19 4.61
N GLY A 100 3.77 0.73 5.28
CA GLY A 100 5.15 0.70 4.79
C GLY A 100 5.44 1.78 3.75
N TYR A 101 6.70 1.93 3.40
CA TYR A 101 7.18 3.03 2.56
C TYR A 101 6.77 2.89 1.08
N VAL A 102 6.40 1.68 0.64
CA VAL A 102 5.88 1.42 -0.71
C VAL A 102 4.45 1.95 -0.89
N SER A 103 3.64 1.99 0.17
CA SER A 103 2.25 2.45 0.06
C SER A 103 2.16 3.93 -0.32
N ALA A 104 3.12 4.77 0.11
CA ALA A 104 3.11 6.19 -0.19
C ALA A 104 3.05 6.49 -1.71
N PRO A 105 4.05 6.08 -2.53
CA PRO A 105 4.01 6.35 -3.97
C PRO A 105 2.81 5.68 -4.68
N VAL A 106 2.42 4.46 -4.27
CA VAL A 106 1.34 3.72 -4.94
C VAL A 106 -0.04 4.33 -4.68
N VAL A 107 -0.35 4.63 -3.42
CA VAL A 107 -1.65 5.21 -3.06
C VAL A 107 -1.74 6.64 -3.58
N MET A 108 -0.67 7.43 -3.51
CA MET A 108 -0.66 8.76 -4.14
C MET A 108 -0.89 8.69 -5.65
N ALA A 109 -0.28 7.72 -6.35
CA ALA A 109 -0.50 7.50 -7.78
C ALA A 109 -1.97 7.17 -8.08
N ALA A 110 -2.58 6.30 -7.27
CA ALA A 110 -3.99 5.96 -7.41
C ALA A 110 -4.91 7.18 -7.23
N VAL A 111 -4.70 7.96 -6.16
CA VAL A 111 -5.48 9.17 -5.89
C VAL A 111 -5.29 10.20 -7.00
N PHE A 112 -4.06 10.39 -7.49
CA PHE A 112 -3.75 11.29 -8.60
C PHE A 112 -4.51 10.90 -9.88
N ASP A 113 -4.57 9.60 -10.18
CA ASP A 113 -5.29 9.06 -11.33
C ASP A 113 -6.81 8.91 -11.06
N ARG A 114 -7.32 9.46 -9.95
CA ARG A 114 -8.73 9.39 -9.52
C ARG A 114 -9.26 7.96 -9.39
N ARG A 115 -8.38 7.02 -9.05
CA ARG A 115 -8.76 5.65 -8.72
C ARG A 115 -9.15 5.55 -7.24
N PRO A 116 -10.22 4.82 -6.89
CA PRO A 116 -10.57 4.58 -5.50
C PRO A 116 -9.40 4.00 -4.72
N ALA A 117 -9.10 4.61 -3.56
CA ALA A 117 -8.01 4.20 -2.71
C ALA A 117 -8.46 4.10 -1.25
N VAL A 118 -8.02 3.03 -0.59
CA VAL A 118 -8.26 2.77 0.84
C VAL A 118 -6.92 2.43 1.48
N ILE A 119 -6.75 2.72 2.76
CA ILE A 119 -5.63 2.21 3.55
C ILE A 119 -6.11 1.41 4.75
N HIS A 120 -5.30 0.46 5.20
CA HIS A 120 -5.50 -0.28 6.43
C HIS A 120 -4.34 -0.03 7.40
N GLU A 121 -4.67 0.24 8.67
CA GLU A 121 -3.71 0.38 9.76
C GLU A 121 -3.84 -0.79 10.73
N GLN A 122 -2.77 -1.59 10.81
CA GLN A 122 -2.71 -2.78 11.65
C GLN A 122 -2.23 -2.48 13.07
N ASN A 123 -1.56 -1.35 13.28
CA ASN A 123 -0.90 -1.02 14.54
C ASN A 123 -1.77 -0.10 15.39
N ALA A 124 -1.62 -0.16 16.72
CA ALA A 124 -2.27 0.77 17.66
C ALA A 124 -1.76 2.22 17.53
N ILE A 125 -0.55 2.40 16.99
CA ILE A 125 0.03 3.70 16.65
C ILE A 125 0.21 3.73 15.12
N PRO A 126 -0.49 4.63 14.40
CA PRO A 126 -0.40 4.71 12.96
C PRO A 126 1.01 4.96 12.43
N GLY A 127 1.37 4.21 11.39
CA GLY A 127 2.61 4.39 10.66
C GLY A 127 2.64 5.73 9.92
N LEU A 128 3.85 6.28 9.71
CA LEU A 128 4.01 7.58 9.04
C LEU A 128 3.37 7.61 7.64
N ALA A 129 3.52 6.54 6.86
CA ALA A 129 2.90 6.44 5.54
C ALA A 129 1.38 6.57 5.62
N ASN A 130 0.74 5.80 6.50
CA ASN A 130 -0.72 5.84 6.68
C ASN A 130 -1.19 7.21 7.19
N ARG A 131 -0.44 7.86 8.09
CA ARG A 131 -0.76 9.22 8.56
C ARG A 131 -0.74 10.26 7.43
N ILE A 132 0.22 10.16 6.50
CA ILE A 132 0.33 11.05 5.34
C ILE A 132 -0.78 10.75 4.33
N LEU A 133 -1.11 9.47 4.12
CA LEU A 133 -2.07 9.03 3.12
C LEU A 133 -3.52 9.18 3.56
N ALA A 134 -3.79 9.13 4.87
CA ALA A 134 -5.14 9.22 5.43
C ALA A 134 -6.00 10.33 4.78
N PRO A 135 -5.57 11.61 4.74
CA PRO A 135 -6.40 12.68 4.16
C PRO A 135 -6.63 12.57 2.63
N LEU A 136 -5.93 11.68 1.93
CA LEU A 136 -6.00 11.53 0.48
C LEU A 136 -6.92 10.38 0.04
N VAL A 137 -7.21 9.44 0.93
CA VAL A 137 -7.96 8.22 0.60
C VAL A 137 -9.44 8.34 0.92
N SER A 138 -10.24 7.48 0.31
CA SER A 138 -11.69 7.47 0.54
C SER A 138 -12.05 6.92 1.92
N ARG A 139 -11.28 5.95 2.43
CA ARG A 139 -11.49 5.34 3.75
C ARG A 139 -10.19 4.88 4.39
N VAL A 140 -10.18 4.86 5.72
CA VAL A 140 -9.11 4.29 6.54
C VAL A 140 -9.72 3.19 7.39
N CYS A 141 -9.33 1.94 7.14
CA CYS A 141 -9.70 0.78 7.94
C CYS A 141 -8.70 0.61 9.08
N ILE A 142 -9.17 0.33 10.29
CA ILE A 142 -8.31 0.23 11.48
C ILE A 142 -8.51 -1.11 12.19
N SER A 143 -7.42 -1.69 12.70
CA SER A 143 -7.51 -2.87 13.58
C SER A 143 -7.75 -2.51 15.05
N PHE A 144 -7.42 -1.28 15.45
CA PHE A 144 -7.48 -0.79 16.83
C PHE A 144 -8.16 0.58 16.89
N GLU A 145 -9.10 0.75 17.82
CA GLU A 145 -9.83 2.02 18.01
C GLU A 145 -8.88 3.18 18.36
N GLN A 146 -7.80 2.91 19.11
CA GLN A 146 -6.81 3.93 19.48
C GLN A 146 -6.18 4.59 18.25
N SER A 147 -5.98 3.83 17.17
CA SER A 147 -5.40 4.33 15.91
C SER A 147 -6.32 5.32 15.22
N GLY A 148 -7.63 5.10 15.29
CA GLY A 148 -8.65 5.99 14.72
C GLY A 148 -8.55 7.40 15.28
N ARG A 149 -8.29 7.55 16.58
CA ARG A 149 -8.15 8.87 17.24
C ARG A 149 -6.99 9.71 16.70
N LEU A 150 -6.02 9.07 16.03
CA LEU A 150 -4.82 9.70 15.48
C LEU A 150 -4.95 10.04 13.98
N PHE A 151 -6.06 9.64 13.34
CA PHE A 151 -6.42 10.08 12.00
C PHE A 151 -7.47 11.19 12.11
N SER A 152 -7.10 12.43 11.79
CA SER A 152 -8.03 13.55 11.88
C SER A 152 -9.02 13.55 10.70
N ARG A 153 -10.33 13.45 11.02
CA ARG A 153 -11.49 13.78 10.16
C ARG A 153 -11.90 12.80 9.03
N LEU A 154 -11.77 11.48 9.19
CA LEU A 154 -12.41 10.54 8.25
C LEU A 154 -13.31 9.53 8.93
N SER A 155 -14.31 9.03 8.20
CA SER A 155 -15.13 7.90 8.63
C SER A 155 -14.25 6.65 8.68
N HIS A 156 -13.93 6.20 9.89
CA HIS A 156 -13.22 4.96 10.13
C HIS A 156 -14.22 3.81 10.19
N VAL A 157 -13.91 2.68 9.55
CA VAL A 157 -14.67 1.41 9.61
C VAL A 157 -13.75 0.33 10.17
#